data_AF-A0A7W3PC88-F1
#
_entry.id   AF-A0A7W3PC88-F1
#
_cell.length_a   1.000
_cell.length_b   1.000
_cell.length_c   1.000
_cell.angle_alpha   90.00
_cell.angle_beta   90.00
_cell.angle_gamma   90.00
#
_symmetry.space_group_name_H-M   'P 1'
#
loop_
_entity.id
_entity.type
_entity.pdbx_description
1 polymer ?
#
loop_
_entity_poly.entity_id
_entity_poly.type
_entity_poly.pdbx_seq_one_letter_code
_entity_poly.pdbx_strand_id
1 'polypeptide(L)'
;MSESRAPVFWPDAEPQILERDLADITAFAPDLVYEPPELAGGQVVHHGRWVGRLPIWPFDRVIPEGLGSLAPEGVSVVMSYSAAHPVLPPRVRVLDPEPELEERTQHRWHVAPGGSLCLLQTEGDWTPETSPVELLLKAAGWRIEYALMKAGVVESMTTNGIVSDPARDHLIAEAAAR
;
A
#
# COMPACT_ATOMS: atom_id res chain seq x y z
N MET A 1 15.20 26.65 32.00
CA MET A 1 15.69 26.04 30.76
C MET A 1 14.94 24.74 30.59
N SER A 2 14.02 24.65 29.63
CA SER A 2 13.34 23.38 29.34
C SER A 2 14.38 22.45 28.74
N GLU A 3 14.66 21.32 29.38
CA GLU A 3 15.39 20.24 28.72
C GLU A 3 14.62 19.88 27.45
N SER A 4 15.29 19.99 26.30
CA SER A 4 14.76 19.48 25.04
C SER A 4 14.71 17.96 25.20
N ARG A 5 13.52 17.42 25.49
CA ARG A 5 13.31 15.98 25.47
C ARG A 5 13.43 15.53 24.02
N ALA A 6 14.34 14.58 23.78
CA ALA A 6 14.41 13.91 22.49
C ALA A 6 13.04 13.30 22.16
N PRO A 7 12.54 13.42 20.92
CA PRO A 7 11.29 12.79 20.53
C PRO A 7 11.42 11.27 20.68
N VAL A 8 10.40 10.65 21.27
CA VAL A 8 10.28 9.19 21.30
C VAL A 8 9.61 8.75 20.00
N PHE A 9 10.24 7.87 19.24
CA PHE A 9 9.63 7.31 18.04
C PHE A 9 8.65 6.20 18.41
N TRP A 10 7.66 5.97 17.55
CA TRP A 10 6.67 4.91 17.80
C TRP A 10 7.30 3.53 17.97
N PRO A 11 8.37 3.11 17.25
CA PRO A 11 8.93 1.77 17.48
C PRO A 11 9.59 1.63 18.84
N ASP A 12 10.06 2.73 19.43
CA ASP A 12 10.62 2.73 20.79
C ASP A 12 9.49 2.66 21.84
N ALA A 13 8.33 3.26 21.53
CA ALA A 13 7.16 3.25 22.41
C ALA A 13 6.40 1.91 22.35
N GLU A 14 6.34 1.29 21.17
CA GLU A 14 5.53 0.10 20.86
C GLU A 14 6.39 -0.98 20.15
N PRO A 15 7.45 -1.50 20.79
CA PRO A 15 8.40 -2.40 20.14
C PRO A 15 7.77 -3.73 19.68
N GLN A 16 6.75 -4.23 20.38
CA GLN A 16 6.08 -5.48 19.99
C GLN A 16 5.30 -5.32 18.68
N ILE A 17 4.80 -4.11 18.41
CA ILE A 17 4.12 -3.80 17.16
C ILE A 17 5.11 -3.77 16.01
N LEU A 18 6.30 -3.17 16.22
CA LEU A 18 7.36 -3.21 15.21
C LEU A 18 7.78 -4.66 14.92
N GLU A 19 7.99 -5.49 15.95
CA GLU A 19 8.37 -6.90 15.77
C GLU A 19 7.34 -7.67 14.94
N ARG A 20 6.05 -7.48 15.24
CA ARG A 20 4.95 -8.06 14.45
C ARG A 20 5.00 -7.57 13.01
N ASP A 21 5.05 -6.26 12.79
CA ASP A 21 5.03 -5.67 11.46
C ASP A 21 6.24 -6.13 10.61
N LEU A 22 7.42 -6.22 11.21
CA LEU A 22 8.62 -6.79 10.56
C LEU A 22 8.36 -8.24 10.13
N ALA A 23 7.84 -9.08 11.03
CA ALA A 23 7.57 -10.48 10.72
C ALA A 23 6.53 -10.64 9.60
N ASP A 24 5.38 -9.96 9.73
CA ASP A 24 4.26 -10.06 8.81
C ASP A 24 4.64 -9.56 7.41
N ILE A 25 5.26 -8.39 7.33
CA ILE A 25 5.58 -7.75 6.04
C ILE A 25 6.71 -8.49 5.34
N THR A 26 7.75 -8.93 6.05
CA THR A 26 8.83 -9.72 5.45
C THR A 26 8.30 -11.07 4.94
N ALA A 27 7.37 -11.71 5.64
CA ALA A 27 6.74 -12.95 5.17
C ALA A 27 5.87 -12.72 3.92
N PHE A 28 5.15 -11.59 3.87
CA PHE A 28 4.25 -11.25 2.78
C PHE A 28 4.96 -10.75 1.50
N ALA A 29 5.90 -9.83 1.65
CA ALA A 29 6.60 -9.16 0.56
C ALA A 29 8.09 -9.04 0.90
N PRO A 30 8.89 -10.10 0.64
CA PRO A 30 10.30 -10.17 1.03
C PRO A 30 11.19 -9.13 0.33
N ASP A 31 10.72 -8.55 -0.78
CA ASP A 31 11.42 -7.51 -1.53
C ASP A 31 11.19 -6.10 -0.97
N LEU A 32 10.34 -5.95 0.07
CA LEU A 32 10.24 -4.69 0.80
C LEU A 32 11.35 -4.58 1.84
N VAL A 33 12.06 -3.45 1.79
CA VAL A 33 13.11 -3.11 2.74
C VAL A 33 12.54 -2.17 3.79
N TYR A 34 12.66 -2.54 5.07
CA TYR A 34 12.34 -1.65 6.17
C TYR A 34 13.48 -0.64 6.38
N GLU A 35 13.10 0.62 6.44
CA GLU A 35 13.99 1.72 6.81
C GLU A 35 13.51 2.28 8.17
N PRO A 36 14.35 2.25 9.22
CA PRO A 36 13.97 2.71 10.56
C PRO A 36 13.76 4.22 10.60
N PRO A 37 13.19 4.79 11.69
CA PRO A 37 13.04 6.24 11.82
C PRO A 37 14.35 6.99 11.61
N GLU A 38 14.30 8.10 10.86
CA GLU A 38 15.47 8.89 10.49
C GLU A 38 15.33 10.35 10.97
N LEU A 39 16.41 10.86 11.58
CA LEU A 39 16.60 12.27 11.92
C LEU A 39 17.71 12.86 11.06
N ALA A 40 17.45 13.99 10.41
CA ALA A 40 18.46 14.78 9.73
C ALA A 40 18.42 16.22 10.23
N GLY A 41 19.56 16.72 10.73
CA GLY A 41 19.64 18.10 11.24
C GLY A 41 18.68 18.39 12.41
N GLY A 42 18.31 17.38 13.20
CA GLY A 42 17.35 17.51 14.30
C GLY A 42 15.87 17.52 13.87
N GLN A 43 15.59 17.32 12.59
CA GLN A 43 14.23 17.17 12.06
C GLN A 43 13.95 15.71 11.71
N VAL A 44 12.72 15.26 11.95
CA VAL A 44 12.27 13.93 11.52
C VAL A 44 12.11 13.92 10.01
N VAL A 45 12.88 13.05 9.35
CA VAL A 45 12.75 12.77 7.91
C VAL A 45 11.59 11.81 7.68
N HIS A 46 11.54 10.72 8.44
CA HIS A 46 10.41 9.79 8.48
C HIS A 46 10.36 9.01 9.80
N HIS A 47 9.18 8.51 10.16
CA HIS A 47 8.95 7.71 11.37
C HIS A 47 9.10 6.20 11.11
N GLY A 48 9.99 5.82 10.19
CA GLY A 48 10.09 4.47 9.67
C GLY A 48 9.18 4.25 8.45
N ARG A 49 9.65 3.42 7.50
CA ARG A 49 8.93 3.13 6.26
C ARG A 49 9.38 1.81 5.65
N TRP A 50 8.58 1.29 4.72
CA TRP A 50 8.94 0.18 3.84
C TRP A 50 9.01 0.66 2.41
N VAL A 51 10.03 0.22 1.68
CA VAL A 51 10.27 0.59 0.28
C VAL A 51 10.57 -0.65 -0.53
N GLY A 52 9.92 -0.80 -1.69
CA GLY A 52 10.21 -1.91 -2.61
C GLY A 52 9.02 -2.24 -3.50
N ARG A 53 9.07 -3.41 -4.12
CA ARG A 53 8.02 -3.89 -5.03
C ARG A 53 7.17 -4.97 -4.35
N LEU A 54 5.85 -4.88 -4.50
CA LEU A 54 4.92 -5.90 -4.03
C LEU A 54 4.85 -7.08 -5.00
N PRO A 55 4.43 -8.28 -4.54
CA PRO A 55 4.07 -9.37 -5.43
C PRO A 55 2.97 -8.96 -6.40
N ILE A 56 3.00 -9.47 -7.64
CA ILE A 56 1.98 -9.18 -8.66
C ILE A 56 0.61 -9.71 -8.19
N TRP A 57 0.58 -10.93 -7.65
CA TRP A 57 -0.64 -11.62 -7.26
C TRP A 57 -0.49 -12.30 -5.89
N PRO A 58 -0.68 -11.56 -4.79
CA PRO A 58 -0.58 -12.10 -3.44
C PRO A 58 -1.90 -12.65 -2.89
N PHE A 59 -2.92 -12.88 -3.73
CA PHE A 59 -4.25 -13.29 -3.29
C PHE A 59 -4.36 -14.81 -3.15
N ASP A 60 -5.16 -15.27 -2.19
CA ASP A 60 -5.46 -16.68 -1.97
C ASP A 60 -6.51 -17.20 -2.97
N ARG A 61 -6.19 -17.09 -4.26
CA ARG A 61 -7.03 -17.50 -5.39
C ARG A 61 -6.20 -17.66 -6.65
N VAL A 62 -6.73 -18.43 -7.60
CA VAL A 62 -6.04 -18.76 -8.86
C VAL A 62 -5.66 -17.49 -9.63
N ILE A 63 -4.42 -17.47 -10.13
CA ILE A 63 -3.90 -16.38 -10.98
C ILE A 63 -4.66 -16.41 -12.33
N PRO A 64 -5.31 -15.30 -12.73
CA PRO A 64 -6.03 -15.23 -14.00
C PRO A 64 -5.07 -15.27 -15.20
N GLU A 65 -5.54 -15.85 -16.30
CA GLU A 65 -4.83 -15.82 -17.58
C GLU A 65 -4.63 -14.38 -18.05
N GLY A 66 -3.47 -14.10 -18.68
CA GLY A 66 -3.17 -12.77 -19.21
C GLY A 66 -2.62 -11.77 -18.20
N LEU A 67 -2.55 -12.10 -16.89
CA LEU A 67 -2.04 -11.19 -15.87
C LEU A 67 -0.64 -10.65 -16.19
N GLY A 68 0.28 -11.51 -16.63
CA GLY A 68 1.64 -11.10 -16.97
C GLY A 68 1.71 -10.13 -18.16
N SER A 69 0.73 -10.15 -19.06
CA SER A 69 0.65 -9.18 -20.16
C SER A 69 0.08 -7.85 -19.69
N LEU A 70 -0.95 -7.88 -18.82
CA LEU A 70 -1.59 -6.68 -18.28
C LEU A 70 -0.72 -5.95 -17.25
N ALA A 71 -0.08 -6.72 -16.37
CA ALA A 71 0.76 -6.26 -15.28
C ALA A 71 1.98 -7.18 -15.15
N PRO A 72 3.04 -6.95 -15.95
CA PRO A 72 4.23 -7.83 -15.96
C PRO A 72 5.00 -7.80 -14.64
N GLU A 73 4.85 -6.72 -13.88
CA GLU A 73 5.49 -6.52 -12.59
C GLU A 73 4.47 -6.00 -11.56
N GLY A 74 4.78 -6.27 -10.29
CA GLY A 74 3.98 -5.76 -9.18
C GLY A 74 4.18 -4.26 -9.02
N VAL A 75 3.58 -3.67 -7.99
CA VAL A 75 3.64 -2.23 -7.77
C VAL A 75 4.80 -1.86 -6.87
N SER A 76 5.58 -0.85 -7.26
CA SER A 76 6.60 -0.27 -6.36
C SER A 76 5.92 0.71 -5.42
N VAL A 77 6.19 0.58 -4.12
CA VAL A 77 5.52 1.36 -3.07
C VAL A 77 6.50 1.94 -2.06
N VAL A 78 6.04 2.99 -1.40
CA VAL A 78 6.53 3.43 -0.09
C VAL A 78 5.37 3.35 0.89
N MET A 79 5.49 2.52 1.92
CA MET A 79 4.57 2.51 3.05
C MET A 79 5.22 3.23 4.22
N SER A 80 4.71 4.40 4.60
CA SER A 80 5.28 5.22 5.67
C SER A 80 4.41 5.19 6.93
N TYR A 81 5.05 4.97 8.07
CA TYR A 81 4.43 5.14 9.37
C TYR A 81 4.37 6.62 9.75
N SER A 82 3.39 6.98 10.58
CA SER A 82 3.30 8.31 11.19
C SER A 82 3.77 8.27 12.63
N ALA A 83 3.99 9.44 13.23
CA ALA A 83 4.27 9.55 14.67
C ALA A 83 3.16 8.94 15.56
N ALA A 84 1.94 8.82 15.04
CA ALA A 84 0.78 8.32 15.78
C ALA A 84 0.49 6.83 15.52
N HIS A 85 1.36 6.12 14.80
CA HIS A 85 1.24 4.67 14.69
C HIS A 85 1.44 4.01 16.07
N PRO A 86 0.69 2.96 16.46
CA PRO A 86 -0.31 2.20 15.68
C PRO A 86 -1.75 2.73 15.71
N VAL A 87 -2.02 3.84 16.42
CA VAL A 87 -3.37 4.43 16.47
C VAL A 87 -3.83 4.87 15.07
N LEU A 88 -2.92 5.39 14.25
CA LEU A 88 -3.18 5.68 12.84
C LEU A 88 -2.54 4.65 11.90
N PRO A 89 -3.22 4.32 10.78
CA PRO A 89 -2.69 3.43 9.76
C PRO A 89 -1.44 4.03 9.09
N PRO A 90 -0.51 3.19 8.64
CA PRO A 90 0.50 3.59 7.68
C PRO A 90 -0.14 4.12 6.39
N ARG A 91 0.60 4.98 5.67
CA ARG A 91 0.17 5.47 4.35
C ARG A 91 0.98 4.79 3.26
N VAL A 92 0.29 4.23 2.27
CA VAL A 92 0.93 3.64 1.09
C VAL A 92 0.91 4.64 -0.06
N ARG A 93 2.06 4.91 -0.66
CA ARG A 93 2.21 5.65 -1.92
C ARG A 93 2.76 4.70 -2.98
N VAL A 94 2.28 4.86 -4.20
CA VAL A 94 2.82 4.13 -5.36
C VAL A 94 3.88 4.97 -6.04
N LEU A 95 4.99 4.33 -6.40
CA LEU A 95 6.10 4.93 -7.15
C LEU A 95 6.12 4.48 -8.62
N ASP A 96 5.70 3.25 -8.89
CA ASP A 96 5.70 2.69 -10.24
C ASP A 96 4.58 1.64 -10.39
N PRO A 97 3.58 1.88 -11.27
CA PRO A 97 3.37 3.10 -12.05
C PRO A 97 2.92 4.27 -11.16
N GLU A 98 3.54 5.46 -11.28
CA GLU A 98 3.10 6.64 -10.52
C GLU A 98 1.73 7.14 -11.06
N PRO A 99 0.70 7.30 -10.21
CA PRO A 99 -0.56 7.90 -10.63
C PRO A 99 -0.38 9.33 -11.11
N GLU A 100 -1.04 9.67 -12.21
CA GLU A 100 -1.01 11.01 -12.79
C GLU A 100 -1.67 12.03 -11.86
N LEU A 101 -1.30 13.31 -11.99
CA LEU A 101 -1.87 14.38 -11.16
C LEU A 101 -3.39 14.47 -11.30
N GLU A 102 -3.91 14.24 -12.50
CA GLU A 102 -5.35 14.27 -12.77
C GLU A 102 -6.09 13.10 -12.10
N GLU A 103 -5.42 11.97 -11.90
CA GLU A 103 -5.97 10.77 -11.25
C GLU A 103 -6.07 10.96 -9.72
N ARG A 104 -5.36 11.94 -9.15
CA ARG A 104 -5.45 12.31 -7.73
C ARG A 104 -6.78 12.99 -7.45
N THR A 105 -7.30 12.80 -6.23
CA THR A 105 -8.57 13.37 -5.72
C THR A 105 -9.84 12.81 -6.37
N GLN A 106 -9.72 12.08 -7.49
CA GLN A 106 -10.82 11.37 -8.12
C GLN A 106 -11.04 10.02 -7.43
N HIS A 107 -12.19 9.86 -6.75
CA HIS A 107 -12.48 8.65 -5.96
C HIS A 107 -12.34 7.34 -6.75
N ARG A 108 -12.66 7.37 -8.05
CA ARG A 108 -12.57 6.20 -8.95
C ARG A 108 -11.17 5.58 -9.10
N TRP A 109 -10.11 6.32 -8.76
CA TRP A 109 -8.72 5.84 -8.79
C TRP A 109 -8.17 5.46 -7.43
N HIS A 110 -8.91 5.75 -6.34
CA HIS A 110 -8.45 5.60 -4.96
C HIS A 110 -7.09 6.25 -4.67
N VAL A 111 -6.84 7.45 -5.23
CA VAL A 111 -5.63 8.23 -4.95
C VAL A 111 -5.99 9.54 -4.24
N ALA A 112 -5.47 9.71 -3.03
CA ALA A 112 -5.63 10.91 -2.21
C ALA A 112 -4.93 12.13 -2.86
N PRO A 113 -5.27 13.37 -2.47
CA PRO A 113 -4.58 14.58 -2.95
C PRO A 113 -3.05 14.53 -2.79
N GLY A 114 -2.56 13.91 -1.71
CA GLY A 114 -1.14 13.75 -1.44
C GLY A 114 -0.43 12.63 -2.22
N GLY A 115 -1.14 11.92 -3.12
CA GLY A 115 -0.62 10.80 -3.90
C GLY A 115 -0.55 9.46 -3.16
N SER A 116 -1.01 9.39 -1.91
CA SER A 116 -1.20 8.12 -1.20
C SER A 116 -2.47 7.43 -1.65
N LEU A 117 -2.50 6.11 -1.58
CA LEU A 117 -3.69 5.32 -1.86
C LEU A 117 -4.74 5.50 -0.74
N CYS A 118 -6.01 5.61 -1.12
CA CYS A 118 -7.16 5.59 -0.22
C CYS A 118 -7.65 4.16 -0.05
N LEU A 119 -6.95 3.38 0.80
CA LEU A 119 -7.16 1.92 0.95
C LEU A 119 -8.16 1.53 2.05
N LEU A 120 -8.48 2.46 2.94
CA LEU A 120 -9.46 2.28 3.99
C LEU A 120 -10.77 2.96 3.57
N GLN A 121 -11.87 2.24 3.71
CA GLN A 121 -13.21 2.66 3.31
C GLN A 121 -14.00 3.20 4.50
N THR A 122 -13.76 2.67 5.68
CA THR A 122 -14.41 3.14 6.91
C THR A 122 -13.40 3.40 8.03
N GLU A 123 -13.82 4.21 9.01
CA GLU A 123 -13.02 4.47 10.22
C GLU A 123 -12.73 3.20 11.03
N GLY A 124 -13.55 2.14 10.85
CA GLY A 124 -13.38 0.85 11.51
C GLY A 124 -12.44 -0.13 10.79
N ASP A 125 -11.93 0.23 9.60
CA ASP A 125 -11.06 -0.65 8.82
C ASP A 125 -9.62 -0.72 9.39
N TRP A 126 -9.30 0.09 10.40
CA TRP A 126 -8.01 0.07 11.06
C TRP A 126 -8.18 0.07 12.58
N THR A 127 -7.54 -0.88 13.23
CA THR A 127 -7.26 -0.87 14.66
C THR A 127 -5.76 -1.10 14.90
N PRO A 128 -5.21 -0.81 16.08
CA PRO A 128 -3.81 -1.10 16.38
C PRO A 128 -3.42 -2.58 16.16
N GLU A 129 -4.39 -3.49 16.28
CA GLU A 129 -4.23 -4.93 16.05
C GLU A 129 -4.21 -5.30 14.56
N THR A 130 -4.72 -4.45 13.66
CA THR A 130 -4.71 -4.68 12.21
C THR A 130 -3.27 -4.79 11.69
N SER A 131 -3.01 -5.83 10.88
CA SER A 131 -1.72 -5.98 10.22
C SER A 131 -1.60 -5.03 9.03
N PRO A 132 -0.47 -4.30 8.86
CA PRO A 132 -0.24 -3.47 7.68
C PRO A 132 -0.26 -4.27 6.36
N VAL A 133 -0.10 -5.59 6.41
CA VAL A 133 -0.23 -6.47 5.24
C VAL A 133 -1.59 -6.32 4.55
N GLU A 134 -2.66 -6.01 5.29
CA GLU A 134 -3.97 -5.74 4.69
C GLU A 134 -3.95 -4.53 3.74
N LEU A 135 -3.16 -3.49 4.07
CA LEU A 135 -2.96 -2.34 3.20
C LEU A 135 -2.12 -2.72 1.98
N LEU A 136 -1.07 -3.52 2.16
CA LEU A 136 -0.20 -3.96 1.06
C LEU A 136 -0.93 -4.89 0.08
N LEU A 137 -1.80 -5.78 0.58
CA LEU A 137 -2.73 -6.59 -0.22
C LEU A 137 -3.62 -5.71 -1.10
N LYS A 138 -4.24 -4.69 -0.51
CA LYS A 138 -5.08 -3.74 -1.25
C LYS A 138 -4.27 -2.93 -2.26
N ALA A 139 -3.02 -2.56 -1.95
CA ALA A 139 -2.13 -1.88 -2.89
C ALA A 139 -1.72 -2.77 -4.08
N ALA A 140 -1.49 -4.06 -3.86
CA ALA A 140 -1.29 -5.03 -4.94
C ALA A 140 -2.55 -5.16 -5.82
N GLY A 141 -3.74 -5.18 -5.20
CA GLY A 141 -5.02 -5.14 -5.93
C GLY A 141 -5.17 -3.88 -6.77
N TRP A 142 -4.84 -2.72 -6.19
CA TRP A 142 -4.86 -1.43 -6.87
C TRP A 142 -4.03 -1.46 -8.16
N ARG A 143 -2.85 -2.10 -8.16
CA ARG A 143 -1.98 -2.21 -9.36
C ARG A 143 -2.68 -2.86 -10.56
N ILE A 144 -3.47 -3.89 -10.29
CA ILE A 144 -4.18 -4.66 -11.30
C ILE A 144 -5.36 -3.85 -11.81
N GLU A 145 -6.15 -3.28 -10.89
CA GLU A 145 -7.27 -2.41 -11.27
C GLU A 145 -6.80 -1.15 -12.00
N TYR A 146 -5.63 -0.62 -11.65
CA TYR A 146 -5.02 0.50 -12.36
C TYR A 146 -4.71 0.13 -13.81
N ALA A 147 -4.15 -1.05 -14.05
CA ALA A 147 -3.93 -1.53 -15.42
C ALA A 147 -5.25 -1.73 -16.18
N LEU A 148 -6.29 -2.27 -15.55
CA LEU A 148 -7.62 -2.40 -16.17
C LEU A 148 -8.23 -1.05 -16.54
N MET A 149 -8.08 -0.05 -15.66
CA MET A 149 -8.50 1.34 -15.92
C MET A 149 -7.73 1.94 -17.11
N LYS A 150 -6.39 1.78 -17.14
CA LYS A 150 -5.57 2.30 -18.25
C LYS A 150 -5.82 1.56 -19.57
N ALA A 151 -6.22 0.29 -19.51
CA ALA A 151 -6.69 -0.47 -20.67
C ALA A 151 -8.11 -0.12 -21.12
N GLY A 152 -8.84 0.71 -20.35
CA GLY A 152 -10.20 1.13 -20.64
C GLY A 152 -11.27 0.03 -20.50
N VAL A 153 -10.97 -1.04 -19.76
CA VAL A 153 -11.88 -2.18 -19.55
C VAL A 153 -12.82 -1.94 -18.35
N VAL A 154 -12.42 -1.07 -17.42
CA VAL A 154 -13.26 -0.58 -16.32
C VAL A 154 -13.18 0.94 -16.22
N GLU A 155 -14.27 1.56 -15.79
CA GLU A 155 -14.36 3.03 -15.62
C GLU A 155 -14.05 3.49 -14.19
N SER A 156 -14.10 2.57 -13.23
CA SER A 156 -13.76 2.79 -11.82
C SER A 156 -13.18 1.53 -11.17
N MET A 157 -12.27 1.75 -10.22
CA MET A 157 -11.77 0.71 -9.33
C MET A 157 -12.84 0.27 -8.31
N THR A 158 -12.69 -0.93 -7.78
CA THR A 158 -13.57 -1.42 -6.70
C THR A 158 -13.29 -0.71 -5.39
N THR A 159 -14.35 -0.45 -4.63
CA THR A 159 -14.26 0.10 -3.28
C THR A 159 -13.54 -0.84 -2.32
N ASN A 160 -13.77 -2.16 -2.41
CA ASN A 160 -13.19 -3.13 -1.48
C ASN A 160 -11.85 -3.73 -1.96
N GLY A 161 -11.38 -3.34 -3.14
CA GLY A 161 -10.26 -3.99 -3.81
C GLY A 161 -10.64 -5.39 -4.33
N ILE A 162 -9.84 -5.91 -5.26
CA ILE A 162 -9.99 -7.27 -5.82
C ILE A 162 -9.44 -8.38 -4.90
N VAL A 163 -9.08 -8.06 -3.65
CA VAL A 163 -8.32 -8.95 -2.76
C VAL A 163 -9.02 -10.30 -2.60
N SER A 164 -10.31 -10.27 -2.26
CA SER A 164 -11.16 -11.46 -2.08
C SER A 164 -12.31 -11.55 -3.09
N ASP A 165 -12.41 -10.63 -4.05
CA ASP A 165 -13.49 -10.56 -5.02
C ASP A 165 -13.00 -11.00 -6.42
N PRO A 166 -13.42 -12.18 -6.92
CA PRO A 166 -13.03 -12.67 -8.24
C PRO A 166 -13.84 -12.05 -9.39
N ALA A 167 -14.81 -11.17 -9.12
CA ALA A 167 -15.74 -10.66 -10.13
C ALA A 167 -15.04 -9.98 -11.32
N ARG A 168 -13.81 -9.46 -11.16
CA ARG A 168 -13.05 -8.79 -12.23
C ARG A 168 -11.97 -9.64 -12.88
N ASP A 169 -11.81 -10.91 -12.49
CA ASP A 169 -10.72 -11.75 -13.01
C ASP A 169 -10.81 -12.00 -14.50
N HIS A 170 -12.04 -12.23 -14.99
CA HIS A 170 -12.28 -12.43 -16.42
C HIS A 170 -11.91 -11.21 -17.27
N LEU A 171 -11.93 -10.00 -16.68
CA LEU A 171 -11.54 -8.77 -17.36
C LEU A 171 -10.02 -8.67 -17.58
N ILE A 172 -9.23 -9.37 -16.76
CA ILE A 172 -7.76 -9.43 -16.95
C ILE A 172 -7.43 -10.15 -18.26
N ALA A 173 -8.10 -11.27 -18.52
CA ALA A 173 -7.95 -12.01 -19.76
C ALA A 173 -8.44 -11.20 -20.97
N GLU A 174 -9.57 -10.49 -20.84
CA GLU A 174 -10.07 -9.60 -21.90
C GLU A 174 -9.08 -8.47 -22.21
N ALA A 175 -8.54 -7.82 -21.19
CA ALA A 175 -7.58 -6.72 -21.35
C ALA A 175 -6.28 -7.19 -22.01
N ALA A 176 -5.80 -8.40 -21.68
CA ALA A 176 -4.57 -8.96 -22.24
C ALA A 176 -4.68 -9.36 -23.72
N ALA A 177 -5.89 -9.53 -24.24
CA ALA A 177 -6.14 -9.88 -25.64
C ALA A 177 -6.22 -8.67 -26.59
N ARG A 178 -6.09 -7.45 -26.06
CA ARG A 178 -6.14 -6.18 -26.81
C ARG A 178 -4.75 -5.73 -27.21
#